data_AF-A0A945Y6P9-F1
#
_entry.id   AF-A0A945Y6P9-F1
#
_cell.length_a   1.000
_cell.length_b   1.000
_cell.length_c   1.000
_cell.angle_alpha   90.00
_cell.angle_beta   90.00
_cell.angle_gamma   90.00
#
_symmetry.space_group_name_H-M   'P 1'
#
loop_
_entity.id
_entity.type
_entity.pdbx_description
1 polymer ?
#
loop_
_entity_poly.entity_id
_entity_poly.type
_entity_poly.pdbx_seq_one_letter_code
_entity_poly.pdbx_strand_id
1 'polypeptide(L)'
;MDGNPRLIRKYANRRLYDTAQSRYVNLQDVRHLILAGKYIKVEDQATKSDITNGILLQIIAAHDPETAPLLSSDILTDLIRASSINQDPTLAGRLQQACRTVLNSHHH
;
A
#
# COMPACT_ATOMS: atom_id res chain seq x y z
N MET A 1 19.10 3.63 -12.88
CA MET A 1 17.75 3.81 -12.30
C MET A 1 17.87 4.91 -11.28
N ASP A 2 17.28 6.08 -11.51
CA ASP A 2 17.42 7.23 -10.61
C ASP A 2 16.72 6.93 -9.28
N GLY A 3 17.53 6.46 -8.34
CA GLY A 3 17.12 5.70 -7.16
C GLY A 3 16.67 6.54 -5.98
N ASN A 4 16.05 7.71 -6.22
CA ASN A 4 15.50 8.52 -5.13
C ASN A 4 13.97 8.45 -5.14
N PRO A 5 13.33 7.84 -4.11
CA PRO A 5 11.88 7.78 -4.06
C PRO A 5 11.27 9.19 -3.94
N ARG A 6 10.16 9.40 -4.63
CA ARG A 6 9.39 10.65 -4.51
C ARG A 6 8.76 10.70 -3.12
N LEU A 7 9.16 11.72 -2.37
CA LEU A 7 8.74 11.90 -0.99
C LEU A 7 7.33 12.52 -0.93
N ILE A 8 6.43 11.82 -0.27
CA ILE A 8 5.11 12.29 0.10
C ILE A 8 5.08 12.46 1.61
N ARG A 9 4.62 13.61 2.10
CA ARG A 9 4.48 13.89 3.54
C ARG A 9 3.04 13.77 3.97
N LYS A 10 2.78 13.00 5.02
CA LYS A 10 1.47 12.85 5.62
C LYS A 10 1.30 13.83 6.78
N TYR A 11 0.23 14.63 6.73
CA TYR A 11 -0.15 15.56 7.79
C TYR A 11 -1.36 15.03 8.56
N ALA A 12 -1.53 15.44 9.82
CA ALA A 12 -2.50 14.89 10.76
C ALA A 12 -3.96 14.87 10.21
N ASN A 13 -4.35 15.89 9.44
CA ASN A 13 -5.70 16.03 8.85
C ASN A 13 -5.95 15.18 7.60
N ARG A 14 -5.39 13.96 7.53
CA ARG A 14 -5.49 13.04 6.37
C ARG A 14 -4.89 13.57 5.05
N ARG A 15 -4.29 14.76 5.03
CA ARG A 15 -3.67 15.33 3.82
C ARG A 15 -2.31 14.70 3.52
N LEU A 16 -2.09 14.37 2.25
CA LEU A 16 -0.79 14.00 1.71
C LEU A 16 -0.24 15.20 0.93
N TYR A 17 1.06 15.45 1.05
CA TYR A 17 1.74 16.55 0.39
C TYR A 17 2.91 16.01 -0.42
N ASP A 18 2.91 16.30 -1.70
CA ASP A 18 3.98 15.91 -2.61
C ASP A 18 5.07 16.97 -2.60
N THR A 19 6.28 16.60 -2.13
CA THR A 19 7.38 17.56 -2.02
C THR A 19 8.00 17.91 -3.37
N ALA A 20 7.84 17.06 -4.39
CA ALA A 20 8.38 17.30 -5.72
C ALA A 20 7.50 18.25 -6.55
N GLN A 21 6.17 18.20 -6.37
CA GLN A 21 5.22 19.11 -7.01
C GLN A 21 4.74 20.24 -6.10
N SER A 22 5.19 20.27 -4.85
CA SER A 22 4.82 21.25 -3.84
C SER A 22 3.31 21.44 -3.68
N ARG A 23 2.52 20.36 -3.78
CA ARG A 23 1.06 20.40 -3.74
C ARG A 23 0.47 19.31 -2.85
N TYR A 24 -0.76 19.54 -2.39
CA TYR A 24 -1.56 18.48 -1.77
C TYR A 24 -2.03 17.47 -2.82
N VAL A 25 -2.00 16.21 -2.42
CA VAL A 25 -2.40 15.05 -3.21
C VAL A 25 -3.35 14.17 -2.38
N ASN A 26 -4.20 13.40 -3.05
CA ASN A 26 -5.03 12.38 -2.40
C ASN A 26 -4.46 10.96 -2.69
N LEU A 27 -5.12 9.91 -2.18
CA LEU A 27 -4.67 8.53 -2.42
C LEU A 27 -4.70 8.13 -3.90
N GLN A 28 -5.65 8.67 -4.69
CA GLN A 28 -5.74 8.41 -6.13
C GLN A 28 -4.59 9.05 -6.90
N ASP A 29 -4.20 10.28 -6.56
CA ASP A 29 -3.00 10.92 -7.10
C ASP A 29 -1.75 10.06 -6.86
N VAL A 30 -1.57 9.57 -5.62
CA VAL A 30 -0.43 8.70 -5.28
C VAL A 30 -0.49 7.39 -6.04
N ARG A 31 -1.68 6.80 -6.21
CA ARG A 31 -1.88 5.62 -7.07
C ARG A 31 -1.41 5.89 -8.50
N HIS A 32 -1.82 7.01 -9.11
CA HIS A 32 -1.39 7.37 -10.46
C HIS A 32 0.12 7.52 -10.59
N LEU A 33 0.79 8.07 -9.56
CA LEU A 33 2.26 8.16 -9.55
C LEU A 33 2.91 6.78 -9.58
N ILE A 34 2.41 5.83 -8.79
CA ILE A 34 2.90 4.45 -8.74
C ILE A 34 2.68 3.75 -10.08
N LEU A 35 1.48 3.91 -10.66
CA LEU A 35 1.16 3.35 -11.98
C LEU A 35 2.01 3.96 -13.11
N ALA A 36 2.46 5.20 -12.96
CA ALA A 36 3.43 5.84 -13.85
C ALA A 36 4.89 5.40 -13.61
N GLY A 37 5.11 4.35 -12.81
CA GLY A 37 6.42 3.78 -12.52
C GLY A 37 7.27 4.59 -11.54
N LYS A 38 6.68 5.51 -10.77
CA LYS A 38 7.42 6.26 -9.74
C LYS A 38 7.51 5.47 -8.44
N TYR A 39 8.72 5.34 -7.91
CA TYR A 39 8.93 4.89 -6.54
C TYR A 39 8.48 5.98 -5.56
N ILE A 40 7.67 5.61 -4.57
CA ILE A 40 7.13 6.53 -3.57
C ILE A 40 7.68 6.16 -2.20
N LYS A 41 7.98 7.18 -1.39
CA LYS A 41 8.20 7.06 0.05
C LYS A 41 7.23 7.99 0.77
N VAL A 42 6.55 7.50 1.80
CA VAL A 42 5.65 8.31 2.60
C VAL A 42 6.17 8.45 4.02
N GLU A 43 6.36 9.69 4.45
CA GLU A 43 6.81 10.04 5.79
C GLU A 43 5.70 10.76 6.55
N ASP A 44 5.46 10.36 7.80
CA ASP A 44 4.60 11.12 8.69
C ASP A 44 5.30 12.40 9.13
N GLN A 45 4.68 13.55 8.88
CA GLN A 45 5.31 14.85 9.10
C GLN A 45 5.62 15.11 10.57
N ALA A 46 4.80 14.60 11.50
CA ALA A 46 4.92 14.86 12.92
C ALA A 46 5.98 13.96 13.57
N THR A 47 5.98 12.68 13.22
CA THR A 47 6.84 11.65 13.82
C THR A 47 8.10 11.35 13.03
N LYS A 48 8.16 11.78 11.76
CA LYS A 48 9.22 11.43 10.79
C LYS A 48 9.32 9.93 10.50
N SER A 49 8.30 9.16 10.88
CA SER A 49 8.25 7.73 10.64
C SER A 49 7.94 7.41 9.18
N ASP A 50 8.55 6.34 8.65
CA ASP A 50 8.20 5.78 7.36
C ASP A 50 6.87 5.02 7.47
N ILE A 51 5.84 5.54 6.81
CA ILE A 51 4.50 4.97 6.79
C ILE A 51 4.11 4.49 5.38
N THR A 52 5.09 4.26 4.51
CA THR A 52 4.88 3.90 3.10
C THR A 52 3.95 2.70 2.96
N ASN A 53 4.20 1.61 3.70
CA ASN A 53 3.38 0.40 3.65
C ASN A 53 1.92 0.65 4.05
N GLY A 54 1.68 1.46 5.09
CA GLY A 54 0.34 1.78 5.54
C GLY A 54 -0.46 2.55 4.49
N ILE A 55 0.20 3.45 3.76
CA ILE A 55 -0.43 4.22 2.68
C ILE A 55 -0.68 3.35 1.45
N LEU A 56 0.26 2.47 1.08
CA LEU A 56 0.05 1.53 -0.02
C LEU A 56 -1.15 0.60 0.26
N LEU A 57 -1.28 0.09 1.48
CA LEU A 57 -2.45 -0.69 1.89
C LEU A 57 -3.75 0.10 1.78
N GLN A 58 -3.76 1.38 2.20
CA GLN A 58 -4.93 2.24 2.03
C GLN A 58 -5.29 2.46 0.56
N ILE A 59 -4.29 2.60 -0.33
CA ILE A 59 -4.51 2.75 -1.77
C ILE A 59 -5.15 1.49 -2.36
N ILE A 60 -4.68 0.30 -1.95
CA ILE A 60 -5.24 -0.98 -2.40
C ILE A 60 -6.67 -1.15 -1.86
N ALA A 61 -6.89 -0.86 -0.58
CA ALA A 61 -8.20 -1.00 0.07
C ALA A 61 -9.25 0.01 -0.43
N ALA A 62 -8.83 1.18 -0.92
CA ALA A 62 -9.71 2.19 -1.49
C ALA A 62 -10.13 1.90 -2.95
N HIS A 63 -9.77 0.74 -3.52
CA HIS A 63 -10.19 0.37 -4.86
C HIS A 63 -11.67 -0.01 -4.90
N ASP A 64 -12.33 0.24 -6.03
CA ASP A 64 -13.80 0.12 -6.17
C ASP A 64 -14.29 -1.31 -5.90
N PRO A 65 -15.48 -1.46 -5.27
CA PRO A 65 -16.06 -2.77 -4.95
C PRO A 65 -16.63 -3.50 -6.18
N GLU A 66 -16.71 -2.87 -7.35
CA GLU A 66 -17.15 -3.53 -8.60
C GLU A 66 -16.13 -4.54 -9.13
N THR A 67 -14.85 -4.39 -8.80
CA THR A 67 -13.86 -5.44 -8.98
C THR A 67 -13.84 -6.32 -7.73
N ALA A 68 -13.93 -7.64 -7.91
CA ALA A 68 -13.81 -8.62 -6.83
C ALA A 68 -12.68 -8.22 -5.87
N PRO A 69 -12.89 -8.28 -4.54
CA PRO A 69 -11.94 -7.74 -3.59
C PRO A 69 -10.58 -8.42 -3.77
N LEU A 70 -9.59 -7.64 -4.21
CA LEU A 70 -8.18 -8.08 -4.36
C LEU A 70 -7.63 -8.66 -3.05
N LEU A 71 -8.15 -8.21 -1.92
CA LEU A 71 -7.83 -8.73 -0.60
C LEU A 71 -9.13 -9.25 0.02
N SER A 72 -9.36 -10.56 -0.06
CA SER A 72 -10.49 -11.19 0.62
C SER A 72 -10.35 -11.07 2.14
N SER A 73 -11.47 -11.21 2.86
CA SER A 73 -11.50 -11.24 4.33
C SER A 73 -10.54 -12.27 4.92
N ASP A 74 -10.36 -13.41 4.25
CA ASP A 74 -9.47 -14.48 4.68
C ASP A 74 -8.00 -14.04 4.65
N ILE A 75 -7.60 -13.35 3.57
CA ILE A 75 -6.23 -12.83 3.42
C ILE A 75 -5.96 -11.76 4.48
N LEU A 76 -6.89 -10.83 4.69
CA LEU A 76 -6.74 -9.79 5.72
C LEU A 76 -6.65 -10.39 7.13
N THR A 77 -7.45 -11.42 7.42
CA THR A 77 -7.42 -12.13 8.70
C THR A 77 -6.07 -12.81 8.92
N ASP A 78 -5.53 -13.46 7.89
CA ASP A 78 -4.24 -14.13 7.95
C ASP A 78 -3.08 -13.14 8.11
N LEU A 79 -3.14 -11.97 7.45
CA LEU A 79 -2.19 -10.89 7.64
C LEU A 79 -2.17 -10.37 9.09
N ILE A 80 -3.34 -10.18 9.70
CA ILE A 80 -3.46 -9.74 11.10
C ILE A 80 -2.85 -10.79 12.05
N ARG A 81 -3.17 -12.07 11.86
CA ARG A 81 -2.61 -13.17 12.66
C ARG A 81 -1.09 -13.22 12.56
N ALA A 82 -0.56 -13.09 11.36
CA ALA A 82 0.88 -13.11 11.15
C ALA A 82 1.59 -11.85 11.70
N SER A 83 0.95 -10.68 11.67
CA SER A 83 1.51 -9.45 12.25
C SER A 83 1.57 -9.47 13.78
N SER A 84 0.72 -10.27 14.43
CA SER A 84 0.67 -10.43 15.88
C SER A 84 1.68 -11.46 16.40
N ILE A 85 2.17 -12.37 15.54
CA ILE A 85 3.16 -13.38 15.89
C ILE A 85 4.52 -12.90 15.41
N ASN A 86 5.36 -12.44 16.36
CA ASN A 86 6.76 -12.13 16.07
C ASN A 86 7.42 -13.35 15.40
N GLN A 87 7.82 -13.18 14.14
CA GLN A 87 8.64 -14.08 13.34
C GLN A 87 8.01 -15.44 12.97
N ASP A 88 6.88 -15.45 12.26
CA ASP A 88 6.51 -16.65 11.47
C ASP A 88 7.19 -16.57 10.08
N PRO A 89 8.27 -17.35 9.82
CA PRO A 89 8.96 -17.37 8.53
C PRO A 89 8.07 -17.85 7.37
N THR A 90 6.87 -18.39 7.65
CA THR A 90 5.93 -18.87 6.63
C THR A 90 5.00 -17.78 6.08
N LEU A 91 5.00 -16.57 6.67
CA LEU A 91 4.16 -15.45 6.22
C LEU A 91 4.37 -15.13 4.75
N ALA A 92 5.62 -15.06 4.29
CA ALA A 92 5.94 -14.78 2.91
C ALA A 92 5.33 -15.81 1.95
N GLY A 93 5.42 -17.11 2.29
CA GLY A 93 4.84 -18.19 1.50
C GLY A 93 3.31 -18.16 1.47
N ARG A 94 2.67 -17.81 2.58
CA ARG A 94 1.20 -17.68 2.68
C ARG A 94 0.68 -16.48 1.91
N LEU A 95 1.35 -15.32 1.99
CA LEU A 95 1.06 -14.14 1.16
C LEU A 95 1.19 -14.48 -0.32
N GLN A 96 2.27 -15.16 -0.70
CA GLN A 96 2.53 -15.50 -2.09
C GLN A 96 1.48 -16.45 -2.65
N GLN A 97 1.02 -17.43 -1.85
CA GLN A 97 -0.07 -18.32 -2.22
C GLN A 97 -1.41 -17.56 -2.32
N ALA A 98 -1.71 -16.68 -1.38
CA ALA A 98 -2.92 -15.84 -1.40
C ALA A 98 -2.97 -14.93 -2.63
N CYS A 99 -1.88 -14.20 -2.92
CA CYS A 99 -1.76 -13.39 -4.12
C CYS A 99 -1.90 -14.24 -5.39
N ARG A 100 -1.28 -15.43 -5.43
CA ARG A 100 -1.40 -16.34 -6.58
C ARG A 100 -2.84 -16.83 -6.78
N THR A 101 -3.57 -17.14 -5.71
CA THR A 101 -4.98 -17.50 -5.80
C THR A 101 -5.78 -16.33 -6.37
N VAL A 102 -5.67 -15.12 -5.82
CA VAL A 102 -6.41 -13.94 -6.30
C VAL A 102 -6.09 -13.63 -7.77
N LEU A 103 -4.82 -13.70 -8.17
CA LEU A 103 -4.39 -13.47 -9.55
C LEU A 103 -4.92 -14.53 -10.52
N ASN A 104 -5.05 -15.78 -10.08
CA ASN A 104 -5.55 -16.89 -10.88
C ASN A 104 -7.10 -16.95 -10.91
N SER A 105 -7.78 -16.39 -9.91
CA SER A 105 -9.24 -16.27 -9.87
C SER A 105 -9.82 -15.33 -10.92
N HIS A 106 -8.99 -14.49 -11.56
CA HIS A 106 -9.40 -13.54 -12.61
C HIS A 106 -9.41 -14.14 -14.04
N HIS A 107 -9.16 -15.44 -14.20
CA HIS A 107 -9.11 -16.12 -15.51
C HIS A 107 -10.32 -17.03 -15.80
N HIS A 108 -11.45 -16.84 -15.11
CA HIS A 108 -12.69 -17.56 -15.41
C HIS A 108 -13.90 -16.64 -15.48
#